data_AF-A0A350PLF4-F1
#
_entry.id   AF-A0A350PLF4-F1
#
_cell.length_a   1.000
_cell.length_b   1.000
_cell.length_c   1.000
_cell.angle_alpha   90.00
_cell.angle_beta   90.00
_cell.angle_gamma   90.00
#
_symmetry.space_group_name_H-M   'P 1'
#
loop_
_entity.id
_entity.type
_entity.pdbx_description
1 polymer ?
#
loop_
_entity_poly.entity_id
_entity_poly.type
_entity_poly.pdbx_seq_one_letter_code
_entity_poly.pdbx_strand_id
1 'polypeptide(L)' 'MSDNKAKIIYTKTDEAPALATYSFLPIIESFAKVAGVAVETRDISLAGRIIANFPDYLKEDQRIGD' A
#
# COMPACT_ATOMS: atom_id res chain seq x y z
N MET A 1 -15.36 -5.98 -21.40
CA MET A 1 -14.00 -6.54 -21.52
C MET A 1 -13.24 -6.10 -20.29
N SER A 2 -12.89 -7.03 -19.40
CA SER A 2 -12.07 -6.72 -18.22
C SER A 2 -10.65 -6.46 -18.68
N ASP A 3 -10.26 -5.18 -18.69
CA ASP A 3 -8.88 -4.73 -18.88
C ASP A 3 -8.08 -5.18 -17.65
N ASN A 4 -7.72 -6.46 -17.60
CA ASN A 4 -7.05 -7.10 -16.48
C ASN A 4 -5.56 -6.75 -16.52
N LYS A 5 -5.24 -5.46 -16.36
CA LYS A 5 -3.87 -4.99 -16.24
C LYS A 5 -3.27 -5.62 -14.99
N ALA A 6 -2.27 -6.49 -15.18
CA ALA A 6 -1.51 -7.06 -14.09
C ALA A 6 -0.97 -5.93 -13.21
N LYS A 7 -1.21 -6.03 -11.89
CA LYS A 7 -0.79 -5.03 -10.90
C LYS A 7 0.23 -5.65 -9.96
N ILE A 8 1.24 -4.86 -9.60
CA ILE A 8 2.15 -5.17 -8.50
C ILE A 8 1.55 -4.59 -7.23
N ILE A 9 1.44 -5.42 -6.19
CA ILE A 9 1.10 -4.95 -4.84
C ILE A 9 2.40 -4.76 -4.06
N TYR A 10 2.70 -3.53 -3.67
CA TYR A 10 3.85 -3.18 -2.85
C TYR A 10 3.40 -3.03 -1.39
N THR A 11 3.91 -3.86 -0.49
CA THR A 11 3.49 -3.85 0.91
C THR A 11 4.14 -2.69 1.67
N LYS A 12 3.34 -1.87 2.33
CA LYS A 12 3.83 -0.96 3.38
C LYS A 12 3.92 -1.75 4.67
N THR A 13 5.12 -1.85 5.20
CA THR A 13 5.46 -2.63 6.39
C THR A 13 5.94 -1.68 7.49
N ASP A 14 6.74 -2.19 8.42
CA ASP A 14 7.21 -1.46 9.61
C ASP A 14 8.71 -1.16 9.54
N GLU A 15 9.20 -0.37 10.50
CA GLU A 15 10.61 -0.17 10.82
C GLU A 15 11.51 0.22 9.62
N ALA A 16 12.67 -0.41 9.46
CA ALA A 16 13.63 -0.09 8.42
C ALA A 16 13.06 -0.31 6.99
N PRO A 17 12.33 -1.40 6.70
CA PRO A 17 11.66 -1.56 5.41
C PRO A 17 10.65 -0.46 5.07
N ALA A 18 9.91 0.06 6.05
CA ALA A 18 8.99 1.18 5.84
C ALA A 18 9.75 2.43 5.37
N LEU A 19 10.85 2.76 6.06
CA LEU A 19 11.70 3.91 5.69
C LEU A 19 12.30 3.74 4.29
N ALA A 20 12.79 2.55 3.95
CA ALA A 20 13.31 2.27 2.61
C ALA A 20 12.23 2.43 1.53
N THR A 21 10.99 2.03 1.82
CA THR A 21 9.84 2.16 0.91
C THR A 21 9.58 3.62 0.52
N TYR A 22 9.68 4.57 1.46
CA TYR A 22 9.50 6.00 1.16
C TYR A 22 10.51 6.53 0.12
N SER A 23 11.73 5.96 0.10
CA SER A 23 12.76 6.33 -0.89
C SER A 23 12.59 5.56 -2.21
N PHE A 24 12.32 4.26 -2.12
CA PHE A 24 12.45 3.36 -3.26
C PHE A 24 11.15 3.19 -4.07
N LEU A 25 9.98 3.27 -3.44
CA LEU A 25 8.69 3.11 -4.11
C LEU A 25 8.48 4.11 -5.27
N PRO A 26 8.77 5.42 -5.12
CA PRO A 26 8.64 6.36 -6.23
C PRO A 26 9.52 6.02 -7.44
N ILE A 27 10.68 5.41 -7.20
CA ILE A 27 11.58 4.94 -8.26
C ILE A 27 10.95 3.74 -8.98
N ILE A 28 10.45 2.74 -8.23
CA ILE A 28 9.78 1.58 -8.82
C ILE A 28 8.58 2.01 -9.67
N GLU A 29 7.71 2.88 -9.13
CA GLU A 29 6.52 3.39 -9.84
C GLU A 29 6.90 4.07 -11.15
N SER A 30 7.96 4.88 -11.15
CA SER A 30 8.44 5.60 -12.33
C SER A 30 8.90 4.64 -13.44
N PHE A 31 9.63 3.58 -13.08
CA PHE A 31 10.12 2.59 -14.05
C PHE A 31 9.00 1.65 -14.52
N ALA A 32 8.15 1.19 -13.62
CA ALA A 32 7.03 0.29 -13.93
C ALA A 32 6.01 0.94 -14.88
N LYS A 33 5.79 2.26 -14.74
CA LYS A 33 4.89 3.04 -15.59
C LYS A 33 5.27 2.97 -17.07
N VAL A 34 6.56 2.90 -17.42
CA VAL A 34 7.03 2.79 -18.81
C VAL A 34 6.57 1.48 -19.46
N ALA A 35 6.47 0.41 -18.66
CA ALA A 35 5.96 -0.89 -19.10
C ALA A 35 4.43 -1.03 -18.99
N GLY A 36 3.72 0.04 -18.60
CA GLY A 36 2.27 0.01 -18.38
C GLY A 36 1.84 -0.84 -17.18
N VAL A 37 2.76 -1.12 -16.24
CA VAL A 37 2.50 -1.90 -15.04
C VAL A 37 2.08 -0.96 -13.90
N ALA A 38 0.90 -1.22 -13.32
CA ALA A 38 0.43 -0.47 -12.15
C ALA A 38 1.06 -1.02 -10.88
N VAL A 39 1.50 -0.13 -9.99
CA VAL A 39 1.98 -0.45 -8.65
C VAL A 39 0.99 0.16 -7.67
N GLU A 40 0.42 -0.66 -6.79
CA GLU A 40 -0.50 -0.22 -5.74
C GLU A 40 0.04 -0.63 -4.38
N THR A 41 -0.18 0.20 -3.36
CA THR A 41 0.27 -0.14 -2.01
C THR A 41 -0.83 -0.79 -1.18
N ARG A 42 -0.46 -1.80 -0.39
CA ARG A 42 -1.31 -2.32 0.70
C ARG A 42 -0.58 -2.18 2.02
N ASP A 43 -1.24 -1.59 3.00
CA ASP A 43 -0.67 -1.39 4.32
C ASP A 43 -0.88 -2.65 5.17
N ILE A 44 0.22 -3.33 5.50
CA ILE A 44 0.23 -4.49 6.39
C ILE A 44 1.04 -4.22 7.65
N SER A 45 1.36 -2.95 7.93
CA SER A 45 2.04 -2.53 9.14
C SER A 45 1.28 -3.01 10.38
N LEU A 46 1.99 -3.14 11.49
CA LEU A 46 1.38 -3.48 12.77
C LEU A 46 0.26 -2.49 13.13
N ALA A 47 0.55 -1.19 12.98
CA ALA A 47 -0.42 -0.14 13.25
C ALA A 47 -1.65 -0.26 12.33
N GLY A 48 -1.42 -0.48 11.03
CA GLY A 48 -2.50 -0.65 10.06
C GLY A 48 -3.43 -1.80 10.43
N ARG A 49 -2.87 -2.98 10.72
CA ARG A 49 -3.69 -4.14 11.11
C ARG A 49 -4.48 -3.92 12.39
N ILE A 50 -3.94 -3.19 13.36
CA ILE A 50 -4.68 -2.82 14.57
C ILE A 50 -5.87 -1.92 14.19
N ILE A 51 -5.64 -0.82 13.45
CA ILE A 51 -6.69 0.13 13.07
C ILE A 51 -7.82 -0.58 12.28
N ALA A 52 -7.46 -1.45 11.33
CA ALA A 52 -8.41 -2.20 10.51
C ALA A 52 -9.34 -3.12 11.35
N ASN A 53 -8.85 -3.67 12.46
CA ASN A 53 -9.60 -4.59 13.31
C ASN A 53 -10.50 -3.90 14.35
N PHE A 54 -10.36 -2.59 14.58
CA PHE A 54 -11.14 -1.86 15.59
C PHE A 54 -11.90 -0.63 15.03
N PRO A 55 -12.64 -0.75 13.91
CA PRO A 55 -13.26 0.41 13.25
C PRO A 55 -14.35 1.10 14.09
N ASP A 56 -15.02 0.37 14.98
CA ASP A 56 -16.11 0.90 15.83
C ASP A 56 -15.61 1.92 16.87
N TYR A 57 -14.31 1.89 17.19
CA TYR A 57 -13.67 2.81 18.13
C TYR A 57 -13.08 4.05 17.44
N LEU A 58 -13.23 4.15 16.12
CA LEU A 58 -12.60 5.15 15.28
C LEU A 58 -13.65 6.02 14.60
N LYS A 59 -13.30 7.31 14.44
CA LYS A 59 -14.05 8.20 13.54
C LYS A 59 -13.91 7.70 12.10
N GLU A 60 -14.87 8.05 11.24
CA GLU A 60 -14.88 7.60 9.84
C GLU A 60 -13.58 7.95 9.08
N ASP A 61 -12.97 9.10 9.38
CA ASP A 61 -11.72 9.57 8.76
C ASP A 61 -10.46 8.86 9.30
N GLN A 62 -10.58 8.12 10.40
CA GLN A 62 -9.49 7.35 11.01
C GLN A 62 -9.51 5.87 10.60
N ARG A 63 -10.60 5.41 10.00
CA ARG A 63 -10.75 4.01 9.59
C ARG A 63 -9.91 3.71 8.36
N ILE A 64 -9.34 2.51 8.36
CA ILE A 64 -8.71 1.92 7.18
C ILE A 64 -9.30 0.52 6.98
N GLY A 65 -9.39 0.08 5.73
CA GLY A 65 -9.87 -1.27 5.41
C GLY A 65 -8.81 -2.32 5.68
N ASP A 66 -9.27 -3.56 5.93
CA ASP A 66 -8.44 -4.78 5.94
C ASP A 66 -8.02 -5.19 4.51
#